data_AF-A0AAN4YTA6-F1
#
_entry.id   AF-A0AAN4YTA6-F1
#
_cell.length_a   1.000
_cell.length_b   1.000
_cell.length_c   1.000
_cell.angle_alpha   90.00
_cell.angle_beta   90.00
_cell.angle_gamma   90.00
#
_symmetry.space_group_name_H-M   'P 1'
#
loop_
_entity.id
_entity.type
_entity.pdbx_description
1 polymer ?
#
loop_
_entity_poly.entity_id
_entity_poly.type
_entity_poly.pdbx_seq_one_letter_code
_entity_poly.pdbx_strand_id
1 'polypeptide(L)'
;MTFKSGGQETSLWNEEDGSLVGLIPLYGVLTLEPELINQFPSFKRRLEWFIENKQDVAERNIASMKRRGKGERLLLALVSKDRLEKILKRMLDETEFLSEHGIRSMSKYHGEHPYSMTVNGQEFRVNYVPGDSDSALFGGNSNWRGPVWLCVNFLLVESLLRFYMFYGDKFQVECPTGSGEYMHLGQVAEEIQHRLQHLFARNDEGRRAVHDNSDLLDFDEHWKDYMWFHEFFDGDTGRGLGASHQCGWTGLIAKIIHDTGRSRPRGSRRPSVRRSSTSRSIGNRSDFESAFGDTTGAESVVDDEEKDRGVDDHVSHFVESQLERVRSRLSMGAYEDEFETQADRKPNGH
;
A
#
# COMPACT_ATOMS: atom_id res chain seq x y z
N MET A 1 3.99 -3.95 -20.07
CA MET A 1 5.03 -3.44 -20.98
C MET A 1 5.54 -4.65 -21.75
N THR A 2 5.33 -4.72 -23.07
CA THR A 2 5.83 -5.81 -23.92
C THR A 2 6.95 -5.26 -24.78
N PHE A 3 7.95 -6.08 -25.09
CA PHE A 3 8.98 -5.71 -26.05
C PHE A 3 9.04 -6.76 -27.14
N LYS A 4 9.43 -6.33 -28.35
CA LYS A 4 9.68 -7.24 -29.45
C LYS A 4 11.14 -7.64 -29.44
N SER A 5 11.40 -8.93 -29.29
CA SER A 5 12.70 -9.54 -29.55
C SER A 5 12.51 -10.65 -30.56
N GLY A 6 13.28 -10.62 -31.65
CA GLY A 6 13.26 -11.68 -32.67
C GLY A 6 11.90 -11.92 -33.37
N GLY A 7 11.00 -10.94 -33.40
CA GLY A 7 9.68 -11.09 -34.05
C GLY A 7 8.58 -11.68 -33.17
N GLN A 8 8.90 -12.12 -31.94
CA GLN A 8 7.91 -12.44 -30.91
C GLN A 8 7.68 -11.24 -29.99
N GLU A 9 6.42 -11.05 -29.59
CA GLU A 9 6.06 -10.08 -28.57
C GLU A 9 6.15 -10.75 -27.21
N THR A 10 7.17 -10.37 -26.44
CA THR A 10 7.43 -10.94 -25.11
C THR A 10 6.99 -9.93 -24.05
N SER A 11 6.28 -10.42 -23.05
CA SER A 11 5.87 -9.61 -21.90
C SER A 11 7.06 -9.39 -20.96
N LEU A 12 7.28 -8.14 -20.52
CA LEU A 12 8.19 -7.87 -19.38
C LEU A 12 7.63 -8.40 -18.06
N TRP A 13 6.34 -8.72 -18.05
CA TRP A 13 5.75 -9.54 -17.02
C TRP A 13 5.96 -11.00 -17.40
N ASN A 14 6.94 -11.65 -16.79
CA ASN A 14 7.01 -13.09 -16.79
C ASN A 14 6.02 -13.62 -15.76
N GLU A 15 5.19 -14.60 -16.11
CA GLU A 15 4.26 -15.25 -15.15
C GLU A 15 5.02 -16.04 -14.07
N GLU A 16 6.35 -16.06 -14.11
CA GLU A 16 7.23 -16.66 -13.11
C GLU A 16 7.82 -15.64 -12.13
N ASP A 17 7.69 -14.33 -12.40
CA ASP A 17 8.24 -13.27 -11.56
C ASP A 17 7.26 -12.91 -10.43
N GLY A 18 7.27 -13.68 -9.35
CA GLY A 18 6.49 -13.44 -8.14
C GLY A 18 7.10 -12.38 -7.22
N SER A 19 7.65 -11.28 -7.75
CA SER A 19 8.18 -10.16 -6.94
C SER A 19 7.35 -8.89 -7.07
N LEU A 20 7.56 -7.94 -6.14
CA LEU A 20 7.02 -6.58 -6.21
C LEU A 20 7.54 -5.77 -7.43
N VAL A 21 8.39 -6.33 -8.30
CA VAL A 21 8.74 -5.71 -9.59
C VAL A 21 7.69 -5.99 -10.68
N GLY A 22 7.03 -7.16 -10.62
CA GLY A 22 5.61 -7.22 -11.01
C GLY A 22 4.84 -6.23 -10.12
N LEU A 23 3.56 -5.94 -10.17
CA LEU A 23 2.90 -4.92 -9.33
C LEU A 23 3.34 -3.45 -9.58
N ILE A 24 4.63 -3.09 -9.73
CA ILE A 24 5.08 -1.70 -10.03
C ILE A 24 4.29 -1.05 -11.17
N PRO A 25 3.97 -1.74 -12.27
CA PRO A 25 3.19 -1.15 -13.36
C PRO A 25 1.80 -0.65 -12.94
N LEU A 26 1.24 -1.12 -11.82
CA LEU A 26 -0.02 -0.61 -11.26
C LEU A 26 0.09 0.85 -10.81
N TYR A 27 1.27 1.31 -10.38
CA TYR A 27 1.49 2.68 -9.91
C TYR A 27 1.31 3.74 -10.99
N GLY A 28 1.55 3.35 -12.25
CA GLY A 28 1.41 4.22 -13.42
C GLY A 28 -0.06 4.37 -13.83
N VAL A 29 -0.90 4.88 -12.93
CA VAL A 29 -2.33 5.10 -13.13
C VAL A 29 -2.74 6.52 -12.73
N LEU A 30 -3.59 7.15 -13.55
CA LEU A 30 -4.20 8.45 -13.29
C LEU A 30 -5.59 8.50 -13.92
N THR A 31 -6.55 9.03 -13.19
CA THR A 31 -7.88 9.35 -13.72
C THR A 31 -7.99 10.83 -14.03
N LEU A 32 -8.43 11.17 -15.23
CA LEU A 32 -8.69 12.56 -15.62
C LEU A 32 -10.19 12.86 -15.58
N GLU A 33 -10.58 13.84 -14.78
CA GLU A 33 -11.96 14.28 -14.64
C GLU A 33 -12.38 15.20 -15.79
N PRO A 34 -13.57 15.02 -16.39
CA PRO A 34 -14.04 15.87 -17.48
C PRO A 34 -14.04 17.35 -17.12
N GLU A 35 -14.45 17.68 -15.90
CA GLU A 35 -14.55 19.05 -15.38
C GLU A 35 -13.16 19.70 -15.36
N LEU A 36 -12.14 18.97 -14.91
CA LEU A 36 -10.76 19.44 -14.91
C LEU A 36 -10.22 19.60 -16.33
N ILE A 37 -10.46 18.63 -17.23
CA ILE A 37 -10.03 18.72 -18.63
C ILE A 37 -10.65 19.95 -19.32
N ASN A 38 -11.94 20.21 -19.06
CA ASN A 38 -12.67 21.33 -19.65
C ASN A 38 -12.12 22.70 -19.24
N GLN A 39 -11.47 22.81 -18.08
CA GLN A 39 -10.78 24.03 -17.65
C GLN A 39 -9.51 24.33 -18.47
N PHE A 40 -8.98 23.36 -19.21
CA PHE A 40 -7.76 23.53 -20.03
C PHE A 40 -8.00 23.22 -21.52
N PRO A 41 -8.67 24.12 -22.29
CA PRO A 41 -9.06 23.85 -23.68
C PRO A 41 -7.89 23.47 -24.62
N SER A 42 -6.73 24.11 -24.45
CA SER A 42 -5.53 23.82 -25.24
C SER A 42 -4.93 22.44 -24.93
N PHE A 43 -5.08 21.95 -23.69
CA PHE A 43 -4.71 20.59 -23.34
C PHE A 43 -5.73 19.59 -23.90
N LYS A 44 -7.03 19.84 -23.67
CA LYS A 44 -8.13 19.03 -24.19
C LYS A 44 -8.02 18.77 -25.69
N ARG A 45 -7.82 19.82 -26.49
CA ARG A 45 -7.65 19.70 -27.95
C ARG A 45 -6.47 18.80 -28.34
N ARG A 46 -5.34 18.88 -27.64
CA ARG A 46 -4.16 18.04 -27.92
C ARG A 46 -4.38 16.59 -27.48
N LEU A 47 -5.05 16.40 -26.36
CA LEU A 47 -5.44 15.08 -25.87
C LEU A 47 -6.38 14.41 -26.87
N GLU A 48 -7.47 15.08 -27.28
CA GLU A 48 -8.42 14.57 -28.26
C GLU A 48 -7.75 14.25 -29.60
N TRP A 49 -6.92 15.17 -30.12
CA TRP A 49 -6.15 14.92 -31.34
C TRP A 49 -5.25 13.69 -31.21
N PHE A 50 -4.57 13.49 -30.07
CA PHE A 50 -3.72 12.33 -29.85
C PHE A 50 -4.53 11.02 -29.85
N ILE A 51 -5.68 11.01 -29.18
CA ILE A 51 -6.57 9.85 -29.11
C ILE A 51 -7.10 9.48 -30.50
N GLU A 52 -7.41 10.47 -31.33
CA GLU A 52 -7.91 10.27 -32.69
C GLU A 52 -6.83 9.84 -33.68
N ASN A 53 -5.61 10.39 -33.58
CA ASN A 53 -4.57 10.29 -34.61
C ASN A 53 -3.42 9.33 -34.26
N LYS A 54 -3.28 8.90 -33.00
CA LYS A 54 -2.21 7.98 -32.50
C LYS A 54 -2.80 6.75 -31.82
N GLN A 55 -3.79 6.14 -32.47
CA GLN A 55 -4.61 5.06 -31.90
C GLN A 55 -3.78 3.82 -31.54
N ASP A 56 -2.78 3.48 -32.34
CA ASP A 56 -1.88 2.34 -32.11
C ASP A 56 -1.06 2.49 -30.82
N VAL A 57 -0.60 3.70 -30.52
CA VAL A 57 0.15 4.01 -29.30
C VAL A 57 -0.78 4.11 -28.09
N ALA A 58 -1.96 4.72 -28.28
CA ALA A 58 -2.96 4.88 -27.24
C ALA A 58 -3.53 3.53 -26.79
N GLU A 59 -3.90 2.65 -27.71
CA GLU A 59 -4.50 1.34 -27.38
C GLU A 59 -3.49 0.35 -26.79
N ARG A 60 -2.20 0.43 -27.18
CA ARG A 60 -1.15 -0.46 -26.66
C ARG A 60 -0.66 -0.09 -25.26
N ASN A 61 -0.64 1.20 -24.92
CA ASN A 61 0.03 1.69 -23.72
C ASN A 61 -0.89 2.38 -22.71
N ILE A 62 -2.16 2.67 -23.08
CA ILE A 62 -3.09 3.42 -22.26
C ILE A 62 -4.47 2.74 -22.25
N ALA A 63 -4.85 2.18 -21.10
CA ALA A 63 -6.00 1.27 -20.96
C ALA A 63 -7.37 1.81 -21.40
N SER A 64 -7.64 3.12 -21.36
CA SER A 64 -8.90 3.68 -21.87
C SER A 64 -8.82 5.16 -22.18
N MET A 65 -8.49 5.44 -23.45
CA MET A 65 -8.59 6.78 -24.02
C MET A 65 -9.90 7.05 -24.77
N LYS A 66 -10.49 6.00 -25.38
CA LYS A 66 -11.78 6.12 -26.09
C LYS A 66 -12.99 5.81 -25.21
N ARG A 67 -12.84 4.90 -24.23
CA ARG A 67 -13.93 4.49 -23.34
C ARG A 67 -13.95 5.38 -22.10
N ARG A 68 -15.11 5.94 -21.83
CA ARG A 68 -15.39 6.78 -20.68
C ARG A 68 -15.76 5.91 -19.48
N GLY A 69 -15.18 6.23 -18.33
CA GLY A 69 -15.43 5.56 -17.05
C GLY A 69 -16.58 6.19 -16.28
N LYS A 70 -16.67 5.88 -14.97
CA LYS A 70 -17.66 6.47 -14.05
C LYS A 70 -17.51 8.00 -14.04
N GLY A 71 -18.60 8.70 -14.35
CA GLY A 71 -18.61 10.17 -14.47
C GLY A 71 -17.80 10.70 -15.65
N GLU A 72 -17.79 10.00 -16.78
CA GLU A 72 -17.11 10.39 -18.03
C GLU A 72 -15.57 10.53 -17.96
N ARG A 73 -14.97 10.02 -16.87
CA ARG A 73 -13.52 10.07 -16.63
C ARG A 73 -12.73 9.31 -17.70
N LEU A 74 -11.52 9.78 -17.99
CA LEU A 74 -10.52 9.04 -18.78
C LEU A 74 -9.54 8.32 -17.84
N LEU A 75 -9.03 7.18 -18.31
CA LEU A 75 -8.02 6.41 -17.58
C LEU A 75 -6.69 6.42 -18.34
N LEU A 76 -5.69 7.05 -17.71
CA LEU A 76 -4.30 6.93 -18.12
C LEU A 76 -3.65 5.84 -17.28
N ALA A 77 -3.51 4.63 -17.82
CA ALA A 77 -2.91 3.51 -17.09
C ALA A 77 -2.00 2.65 -17.97
N LEU A 78 -0.85 2.24 -17.43
CA LEU A 78 0.08 1.29 -18.07
C LEU A 78 -0.48 -0.13 -18.15
N VAL A 79 -1.46 -0.44 -17.30
CA VAL A 79 -2.06 -1.77 -17.16
C VAL A 79 -3.47 -1.75 -17.73
N SER A 80 -3.72 -2.61 -18.72
CA SER A 80 -5.05 -2.82 -19.29
C SER A 80 -5.97 -3.57 -18.32
N LYS A 81 -7.29 -3.54 -18.54
CA LYS A 81 -8.27 -4.24 -17.69
C LYS A 81 -7.94 -5.74 -17.52
N ASP A 82 -7.68 -6.44 -18.62
CA ASP A 82 -7.42 -7.89 -18.58
C ASP A 82 -6.11 -8.22 -17.84
N ARG A 83 -5.09 -7.34 -17.95
CA ARG A 83 -3.85 -7.49 -17.19
C ARG A 83 -4.06 -7.18 -15.72
N LEU A 84 -4.86 -6.15 -15.41
CA LEU A 84 -5.22 -5.80 -14.05
C LEU A 84 -5.88 -6.98 -13.35
N GLU A 85 -6.87 -7.63 -13.98
CA GLU A 85 -7.52 -8.84 -13.46
C GLU A 85 -6.52 -9.95 -13.13
N LYS A 86 -5.59 -10.25 -14.05
CA LYS A 86 -4.56 -11.28 -13.86
C LYS A 86 -3.59 -10.95 -12.72
N ILE A 87 -3.16 -9.69 -12.64
CA ILE A 87 -2.24 -9.22 -11.59
C ILE A 87 -2.93 -9.31 -10.22
N LEU A 88 -4.16 -8.81 -10.12
CA LEU A 88 -4.91 -8.81 -8.86
C LEU A 88 -5.18 -10.22 -8.36
N LYS A 89 -5.45 -11.17 -9.25
CA LYS A 89 -5.62 -12.58 -8.87
C LYS A 89 -4.44 -13.14 -8.08
N ARG A 90 -3.20 -12.78 -8.43
CA ARG A 90 -2.02 -13.23 -7.66
C ARG A 90 -1.70 -12.34 -6.48
N MET A 91 -1.83 -11.03 -6.66
CA MET A 91 -1.58 -10.05 -5.60
C MET A 91 -2.48 -10.28 -4.38
N LEU A 92 -3.72 -10.73 -4.60
CA LEU A 92 -4.74 -10.93 -3.57
C LEU A 92 -4.82 -12.40 -3.10
N ASP A 93 -3.90 -13.27 -3.52
CA ASP A 93 -3.81 -14.65 -3.05
C ASP A 93 -2.97 -14.72 -1.77
N GLU A 94 -3.53 -15.33 -0.72
CA GLU A 94 -2.88 -15.42 0.59
C GLU A 94 -1.69 -16.39 0.62
N THR A 95 -1.66 -17.34 -0.32
CA THR A 95 -0.53 -18.26 -0.54
C THR A 95 0.59 -17.62 -1.35
N GLU A 96 0.36 -16.42 -1.88
CA GLU A 96 1.33 -15.62 -2.63
C GLU A 96 1.64 -14.30 -1.90
N PHE A 97 1.02 -13.21 -2.34
CA PHE A 97 1.40 -11.85 -1.95
C PHE A 97 0.61 -11.31 -0.75
N LEU A 98 -0.65 -11.72 -0.57
CA LEU A 98 -1.53 -11.15 0.46
C LEU A 98 -1.23 -11.76 1.83
N SER A 99 -0.63 -11.02 2.75
CA SER A 99 -0.46 -11.46 4.13
C SER A 99 -1.56 -10.92 5.03
N GLU A 100 -1.61 -11.35 6.30
CA GLU A 100 -2.48 -10.72 7.32
C GLU A 100 -2.10 -9.26 7.61
N HIS A 101 -0.96 -8.80 7.11
CA HIS A 101 -0.33 -7.52 7.43
C HIS A 101 -0.14 -6.59 6.21
N GLY A 102 -0.56 -7.00 5.01
CA GLY A 102 -0.45 -6.22 3.77
C GLY A 102 0.04 -7.05 2.59
N ILE A 103 0.55 -6.38 1.56
CA ILE A 103 1.14 -7.01 0.38
C ILE A 103 2.63 -7.23 0.61
N ARG A 104 3.07 -8.49 0.53
CA ARG A 104 4.48 -8.92 0.62
C ARG A 104 5.29 -8.35 -0.55
N SER A 105 6.57 -8.08 -0.33
CA SER A 105 7.49 -7.68 -1.40
C SER A 105 7.88 -8.84 -2.35
N MET A 106 7.61 -10.08 -1.95
CA MET A 106 7.73 -11.25 -2.81
C MET A 106 6.67 -12.28 -2.46
N SER A 107 6.18 -12.98 -3.48
CA SER A 107 5.23 -14.08 -3.37
C SER A 107 5.80 -15.18 -2.50
N LYS A 108 5.01 -15.61 -1.52
CA LYS A 108 5.33 -16.72 -0.61
C LYS A 108 5.54 -18.04 -1.34
N TYR A 109 5.00 -18.19 -2.55
CA TYR A 109 5.28 -19.30 -3.47
C TYR A 109 6.78 -19.59 -3.64
N HIS A 110 7.62 -18.54 -3.67
CA HIS A 110 9.08 -18.67 -3.83
C HIS A 110 9.80 -19.21 -2.58
N GLY A 111 9.10 -19.51 -1.49
CA GLY A 111 9.65 -20.27 -0.37
C GLY A 111 9.89 -21.73 -0.75
N GLU A 112 8.95 -22.33 -1.47
CA GLU A 112 9.04 -23.72 -1.97
C GLU A 112 9.59 -23.80 -3.39
N HIS A 113 9.32 -22.77 -4.20
CA HIS A 113 9.67 -22.71 -5.62
C HIS A 113 10.56 -21.49 -5.94
N PRO A 114 11.77 -21.44 -5.38
CA PRO A 114 12.62 -20.29 -5.54
C PRO A 114 13.08 -20.11 -6.97
N TYR A 115 13.23 -18.85 -7.36
CA TYR A 115 13.74 -18.51 -8.67
C TYR A 115 15.25 -18.69 -8.72
N SER A 116 15.76 -19.45 -9.69
CA SER A 116 17.18 -19.74 -9.84
C SER A 116 17.65 -19.54 -11.27
N MET A 117 18.85 -18.98 -11.45
CA MET A 117 19.50 -18.80 -12.74
C MET A 117 20.98 -19.16 -12.64
N THR A 118 21.48 -19.93 -13.61
CA THR A 118 22.91 -20.21 -13.72
C THR A 118 23.57 -19.20 -14.67
N VAL A 119 24.52 -18.42 -14.15
CA VAL A 119 25.30 -17.45 -14.92
C VAL A 119 26.78 -17.82 -14.76
N ASN A 120 27.48 -18.07 -15.88
CA ASN A 120 28.89 -18.45 -15.89
C ASN A 120 29.25 -19.65 -14.99
N GLY A 121 28.35 -20.63 -14.87
CA GLY A 121 28.55 -21.82 -14.04
C GLY A 121 28.29 -21.63 -12.55
N GLN A 122 27.88 -20.42 -12.13
CA GLN A 122 27.43 -20.13 -10.78
C GLN A 122 25.90 -20.06 -10.75
N GLU A 123 25.28 -20.76 -9.80
CA GLU A 123 23.84 -20.67 -9.54
C GLU A 123 23.54 -19.46 -8.65
N PHE A 124 22.63 -18.60 -9.10
CA PHE A 124 22.04 -17.52 -8.32
C PHE A 124 20.61 -17.90 -7.98
N ARG A 125 20.22 -17.77 -6.71
CA ARG A 125 18.91 -18.20 -6.21
C ARG A 125 18.26 -17.11 -5.36
N VAL A 126 16.97 -16.91 -5.54
CA VAL A 126 16.14 -15.96 -4.80
C VAL A 126 14.98 -16.72 -4.17
N ASN A 127 15.01 -16.82 -2.84
CA ASN A 127 13.97 -17.45 -2.02
C ASN A 127 13.11 -16.39 -1.32
N TYR A 128 11.85 -16.74 -1.02
CA TYR A 128 11.02 -15.96 -0.09
C TYR A 128 11.65 -15.95 1.31
N VAL A 129 11.86 -14.76 1.84
CA VAL A 129 12.40 -14.50 3.18
C VAL A 129 11.52 -13.43 3.83
N PRO A 130 10.66 -13.79 4.78
CA PRO A 130 9.64 -12.87 5.32
C PRO A 130 10.22 -11.75 6.17
N GLY A 131 11.37 -11.95 6.82
CA GLY A 131 11.97 -11.03 7.79
C GLY A 131 13.28 -10.40 7.33
N ASP A 132 14.29 -10.33 8.20
CA ASP A 132 15.63 -9.84 7.85
C ASP A 132 16.24 -10.65 6.70
N SER A 133 17.09 -10.00 5.90
CA SER A 133 17.80 -10.68 4.80
C SER A 133 18.67 -11.82 5.33
N ASP A 134 18.58 -12.98 4.69
CA ASP A 134 19.46 -14.14 4.92
C ASP A 134 20.80 -14.05 4.16
N SER A 135 21.08 -12.93 3.51
CA SER A 135 22.32 -12.69 2.77
C SER A 135 22.89 -11.29 3.00
N ALA A 136 24.22 -11.17 2.94
CA ALA A 136 24.93 -9.89 3.10
C ALA A 136 24.93 -9.01 1.83
N LEU A 137 24.35 -9.48 0.73
CA LEU A 137 24.28 -8.73 -0.52
C LEU A 137 23.31 -7.55 -0.37
N PHE A 138 23.69 -6.37 -0.89
CA PHE A 138 22.85 -5.16 -0.97
C PHE A 138 22.48 -4.47 0.36
N GLY A 139 23.42 -4.38 1.31
CA GLY A 139 23.28 -3.46 2.46
C GLY A 139 22.88 -4.09 3.78
N GLY A 140 23.07 -5.40 3.95
CA GLY A 140 22.88 -6.09 5.24
C GLY A 140 21.43 -6.52 5.47
N ASN A 141 20.81 -6.06 6.56
CA ASN A 141 19.53 -6.58 7.06
C ASN A 141 18.30 -6.21 6.21
N SER A 142 18.37 -5.17 5.38
CA SER A 142 17.25 -4.70 4.56
C SER A 142 16.85 -5.75 3.51
N ASN A 143 15.54 -6.00 3.37
CA ASN A 143 15.06 -7.13 2.59
C ASN A 143 13.78 -6.81 1.78
N TRP A 144 13.84 -7.08 0.48
CA TRP A 144 12.73 -6.93 -0.47
C TRP A 144 12.21 -8.27 -0.99
N ARG A 145 12.57 -9.37 -0.33
CA ARG A 145 12.23 -10.75 -0.73
C ARG A 145 11.12 -11.36 0.12
N GLY A 146 10.20 -10.54 0.61
CA GLY A 146 9.08 -11.05 1.41
C GLY A 146 8.47 -10.08 2.41
N PRO A 147 9.24 -9.18 3.06
CA PRO A 147 8.66 -8.25 4.02
C PRO A 147 7.59 -7.35 3.42
N VAL A 148 6.71 -6.84 4.28
CA VAL A 148 5.73 -5.80 3.97
C VAL A 148 6.39 -4.44 4.16
N TRP A 149 6.29 -3.60 3.13
CA TRP A 149 6.80 -2.23 3.13
C TRP A 149 5.63 -1.25 2.99
N LEU A 150 5.54 -0.28 3.91
CA LEU A 150 4.38 0.62 3.97
C LEU A 150 4.31 1.55 2.74
N CYS A 151 5.45 2.04 2.24
CA CYS A 151 5.51 2.94 1.07
C CYS A 151 4.87 2.34 -0.18
N VAL A 152 5.23 1.11 -0.52
CA VAL A 152 4.76 0.45 -1.74
C VAL A 152 3.32 -0.03 -1.58
N ASN A 153 2.93 -0.48 -0.39
CA ASN A 153 1.54 -0.80 -0.07
C ASN A 153 0.65 0.43 -0.19
N PHE A 154 1.10 1.58 0.30
CA PHE A 154 0.38 2.84 0.15
C PHE A 154 0.19 3.20 -1.33
N LEU A 155 1.23 3.05 -2.16
CA LEU A 155 1.11 3.26 -3.62
C LEU A 155 0.14 2.27 -4.28
N LEU A 156 0.11 1.00 -3.85
CA LEU A 156 -0.86 0.02 -4.33
C LEU A 156 -2.30 0.43 -3.98
N VAL A 157 -2.55 0.81 -2.74
CA VAL A 157 -3.86 1.33 -2.28
C VAL A 157 -4.29 2.53 -3.12
N GLU A 158 -3.41 3.52 -3.26
CA GLU A 158 -3.64 4.71 -4.09
C GLU A 158 -3.95 4.36 -5.56
N SER A 159 -3.29 3.34 -6.10
CA SER A 159 -3.52 2.85 -7.46
C SER A 159 -4.88 2.18 -7.61
N LEU A 160 -5.24 1.31 -6.66
CA LEU A 160 -6.54 0.64 -6.62
C LEU A 160 -7.70 1.64 -6.53
N LEU A 161 -7.55 2.69 -5.71
CA LEU A 161 -8.53 3.77 -5.61
C LEU A 161 -8.69 4.53 -6.94
N ARG A 162 -7.60 4.81 -7.66
CA ARG A 162 -7.68 5.42 -9.00
C ARG A 162 -8.38 4.52 -10.01
N PHE A 163 -8.06 3.22 -10.02
CA PHE A 163 -8.79 2.28 -10.87
C PHE A 163 -10.28 2.20 -10.48
N TYR A 164 -10.60 2.25 -9.19
CA TYR A 164 -11.99 2.31 -8.71
C TYR A 164 -12.71 3.58 -9.17
N MET A 165 -12.07 4.75 -9.13
CA MET A 165 -12.66 5.99 -9.64
C MET A 165 -13.07 5.89 -11.12
N PHE A 166 -12.34 5.09 -11.92
CA PHE A 166 -12.68 4.86 -13.32
C PHE A 166 -13.71 3.75 -13.52
N TYR A 167 -13.47 2.55 -12.96
CA TYR A 167 -14.32 1.39 -13.21
C TYR A 167 -15.59 1.34 -12.35
N GLY A 168 -15.56 1.97 -11.18
CA GLY A 168 -16.60 1.91 -10.18
C GLY A 168 -16.89 0.48 -9.70
N ASP A 169 -18.11 0.30 -9.23
CA ASP A 169 -18.56 -0.86 -8.46
C ASP A 169 -18.81 -2.09 -9.38
N LYS A 170 -18.82 -1.87 -10.71
CA LYS A 170 -19.06 -2.90 -11.73
C LYS A 170 -17.85 -3.80 -11.97
N PHE A 171 -16.65 -3.30 -11.71
CA PHE A 171 -15.45 -4.10 -11.84
C PHE A 171 -15.10 -4.70 -10.48
N GLN A 172 -15.26 -6.01 -10.38
CA GLN A 172 -15.04 -6.76 -9.16
C GLN A 172 -14.02 -7.85 -9.39
N VAL A 173 -13.24 -8.11 -8.35
CA VAL A 173 -12.25 -9.19 -8.30
C VAL A 173 -12.47 -9.97 -7.01
N GLU A 174 -12.03 -11.22 -7.01
CA GLU A 174 -12.08 -12.06 -5.82
C GLU A 174 -11.01 -11.60 -4.81
N CYS A 175 -11.39 -11.33 -3.57
CA CYS A 175 -10.48 -10.85 -2.53
C CYS A 175 -10.92 -11.35 -1.15
N PRO A 176 -10.11 -12.20 -0.48
CA PRO A 176 -8.90 -12.87 -0.98
C PRO A 176 -9.18 -13.79 -2.18
N THR A 177 -8.18 -14.04 -3.02
CA THR A 177 -8.32 -15.00 -4.13
C THR A 177 -8.59 -16.41 -3.60
N GLY A 178 -9.55 -17.12 -4.19
CA GLY A 178 -10.03 -18.42 -3.73
C GLY A 178 -11.06 -18.39 -2.60
N SER A 179 -11.46 -17.21 -2.09
CA SER A 179 -12.45 -17.08 -1.01
C SER A 179 -13.92 -17.19 -1.45
N GLY A 180 -14.20 -16.96 -2.73
CA GLY A 180 -15.54 -16.77 -3.28
C GLY A 180 -16.14 -15.37 -3.06
N GLU A 181 -15.46 -14.49 -2.31
CA GLU A 181 -15.92 -13.13 -2.03
C GLU A 181 -15.43 -12.15 -3.10
N TYR A 182 -16.36 -11.45 -3.75
CA TYR A 182 -16.06 -10.50 -4.81
C TYR A 182 -16.21 -9.07 -4.32
N MET A 183 -15.16 -8.27 -4.53
CA MET A 183 -15.04 -6.90 -4.06
C MET A 183 -14.75 -5.96 -5.23
N HIS A 184 -15.33 -4.77 -5.22
CA HIS A 184 -14.86 -3.71 -6.12
C HIS A 184 -13.51 -3.16 -5.62
N LEU A 185 -12.74 -2.51 -6.49
CA LEU A 185 -11.36 -2.12 -6.15
C LEU A 185 -11.24 -1.16 -4.96
N GLY A 186 -12.26 -0.34 -4.68
CA GLY A 186 -12.32 0.47 -3.45
C GLY A 186 -12.37 -0.38 -2.16
N GLN A 187 -13.12 -1.49 -2.15
CA GLN A 187 -13.17 -2.43 -1.04
C GLN A 187 -11.86 -3.21 -0.91
N VAL A 188 -11.24 -3.58 -2.03
CA VAL A 188 -9.91 -4.23 -2.03
C VAL A 188 -8.85 -3.29 -1.43
N ALA A 189 -8.89 -2.01 -1.78
CA ALA A 189 -8.01 -1.01 -1.19
C ALA A 189 -8.23 -0.90 0.33
N GLU A 190 -9.49 -0.87 0.77
CA GLU A 190 -9.87 -0.85 2.18
C GLU A 190 -9.40 -2.11 2.93
N GLU A 191 -9.54 -3.31 2.36
CA GLU A 191 -9.05 -4.57 2.93
C GLU A 191 -7.54 -4.53 3.18
N ILE A 192 -6.76 -4.06 2.21
CA ILE A 192 -5.31 -3.89 2.37
C ILE A 192 -5.00 -2.85 3.46
N GLN A 193 -5.73 -1.74 3.49
CA GLN A 193 -5.58 -0.72 4.53
C GLN A 193 -5.89 -1.25 5.94
N HIS A 194 -6.90 -2.10 6.11
CA HIS A 194 -7.20 -2.75 7.39
C HIS A 194 -6.08 -3.69 7.83
N ARG A 195 -5.55 -4.50 6.90
CA ARG A 195 -4.40 -5.38 7.17
C ARG A 195 -3.15 -4.61 7.59
N LEU A 196 -2.86 -3.48 6.94
CA LEU A 196 -1.75 -2.61 7.35
C LEU A 196 -1.98 -1.99 8.74
N GLN A 197 -3.22 -1.64 9.09
CA GLN A 197 -3.55 -1.14 10.42
C GLN A 197 -3.39 -2.22 11.50
N HIS A 198 -3.61 -3.50 11.19
CA HIS A 198 -3.39 -4.60 12.14
C HIS A 198 -1.94 -4.71 12.62
N LEU A 199 -0.95 -4.23 11.85
CA LEU A 199 0.43 -4.12 12.32
C LEU A 199 0.52 -3.36 13.64
N PHE A 200 -0.28 -2.30 13.75
CA PHE A 200 -0.26 -1.35 14.86
C PHE A 200 -1.44 -1.53 15.80
N ALA A 201 -2.50 -2.26 15.47
CA ALA A 201 -3.65 -2.42 16.35
C ALA A 201 -3.38 -3.46 17.44
N ARG A 202 -3.97 -3.28 18.64
CA ARG A 202 -3.99 -4.34 19.66
C ARG A 202 -4.94 -5.43 19.21
N ASN A 203 -4.52 -6.68 19.27
CA ASN A 203 -5.35 -7.85 19.07
C ASN A 203 -6.17 -8.16 20.34
N ASP A 204 -6.91 -9.27 20.33
CA ASP A 204 -7.74 -9.71 21.47
C ASP A 204 -6.92 -10.06 22.73
N GLU A 205 -5.63 -10.35 22.56
CA GLU A 205 -4.66 -10.60 23.64
C GLU A 205 -4.00 -9.31 24.13
N GLY A 206 -4.36 -8.16 23.56
CA GLY A 206 -3.80 -6.85 23.89
C GLY A 206 -2.45 -6.54 23.22
N ARG A 207 -1.94 -7.42 22.36
CA ARG A 207 -0.63 -7.33 21.69
C ARG A 207 -0.71 -6.66 20.33
N ARG A 208 0.38 -6.04 19.89
CA ARG A 208 0.52 -5.50 18.53
C ARG A 208 1.54 -6.33 17.75
N ALA A 209 1.27 -6.62 16.48
CA ALA A 209 2.18 -7.42 15.65
C ALA A 209 3.58 -6.78 15.59
N VAL A 210 3.63 -5.44 15.43
CA VAL A 210 4.90 -4.68 15.36
C VAL A 210 5.82 -4.89 16.56
N HIS A 211 5.30 -5.24 17.73
CA HIS A 211 6.07 -5.40 18.97
C HIS A 211 6.75 -6.77 19.16
N ASP A 212 6.57 -7.70 18.22
CA ASP A 212 7.22 -9.03 18.25
C ASP A 212 7.03 -9.78 19.59
N ASN A 213 5.81 -9.79 20.13
CA ASN A 213 5.48 -10.43 21.41
C ASN A 213 6.24 -9.88 22.63
N SER A 214 6.70 -8.62 22.58
CA SER A 214 7.36 -7.96 23.71
C SER A 214 6.36 -7.55 24.79
N ASP A 215 6.38 -8.25 25.93
CA ASP A 215 5.56 -7.90 27.10
C ASP A 215 5.82 -6.47 27.60
N LEU A 216 7.06 -6.00 27.49
CA LEU A 216 7.44 -4.63 27.82
C LEU A 216 6.67 -3.64 26.93
N LEU A 217 6.68 -3.84 25.61
CA LEU A 217 6.04 -2.91 24.67
C LEU A 217 4.52 -3.08 24.58
N ASP A 218 3.97 -4.22 24.97
CA ASP A 218 2.52 -4.48 24.90
C ASP A 218 1.77 -4.12 26.21
N PHE A 219 2.41 -4.34 27.37
CA PHE A 219 1.70 -4.32 28.66
C PHE A 219 2.29 -3.39 29.72
N ASP A 220 3.58 -3.06 29.66
CA ASP A 220 4.17 -2.18 30.67
C ASP A 220 3.50 -0.80 30.64
N GLU A 221 3.12 -0.30 31.81
CA GLU A 221 2.37 0.96 31.96
C GLU A 221 3.09 2.16 31.34
N HIS A 222 4.42 2.13 31.32
CA HIS A 222 5.24 3.21 30.78
C HIS A 222 5.56 3.04 29.29
N TRP A 223 5.34 1.88 28.68
CA TRP A 223 5.77 1.61 27.30
C TRP A 223 4.63 1.26 26.33
N LYS A 224 3.52 0.70 26.83
CA LYS A 224 2.41 0.14 26.03
C LYS A 224 1.77 1.07 24.99
N ASP A 225 1.93 2.38 25.17
CA ASP A 225 1.32 3.41 24.32
C ASP A 225 2.36 4.12 23.42
N TYR A 226 3.64 3.79 23.52
CA TYR A 226 4.69 4.33 22.64
C TYR A 226 4.90 3.44 21.42
N MET A 227 4.46 3.92 20.25
CA MET A 227 4.54 3.17 19.00
C MET A 227 5.89 3.32 18.31
N TRP A 228 6.47 2.17 17.95
CA TRP A 228 7.71 2.13 17.20
C TRP A 228 7.42 2.09 15.70
N PHE A 229 8.14 2.92 14.95
CA PHE A 229 8.07 2.98 13.50
C PHE A 229 9.29 2.25 12.94
N HIS A 230 9.05 1.22 12.15
CA HIS A 230 10.08 0.36 11.57
C HIS A 230 10.25 0.61 10.08
N GLU A 231 11.38 0.19 9.52
CA GLU A 231 11.68 0.28 8.10
C GLU A 231 10.72 -0.59 7.28
N PHE A 232 10.53 -1.83 7.72
CA PHE A 232 9.64 -2.80 7.12
C PHE A 232 9.13 -3.77 8.18
N PHE A 233 8.19 -4.62 7.79
CA PHE A 233 7.52 -5.57 8.68
C PHE A 233 7.64 -6.98 8.12
N ASP A 234 7.82 -7.95 9.01
CA ASP A 234 7.90 -9.34 8.61
C ASP A 234 6.63 -9.76 7.85
N GLY A 235 6.81 -10.38 6.69
CA GLY A 235 5.72 -10.71 5.78
C GLY A 235 4.75 -11.78 6.29
N ASP A 236 5.11 -12.53 7.33
CA ASP A 236 4.28 -13.58 7.91
C ASP A 236 3.81 -13.26 9.33
N THR A 237 4.60 -12.55 10.13
CA THR A 237 4.28 -12.25 11.54
C THR A 237 3.93 -10.79 11.83
N GLY A 238 4.30 -9.88 10.92
CA GLY A 238 4.06 -8.45 11.08
C GLY A 238 4.97 -7.75 12.09
N ARG A 239 5.97 -8.44 12.66
CA ARG A 239 6.95 -7.81 13.56
C ARG A 239 7.73 -6.70 12.86
N GLY A 240 8.05 -5.64 13.60
CA GLY A 240 8.84 -4.54 13.07
C GLY A 240 10.31 -4.90 12.90
N LEU A 241 10.90 -4.57 11.75
CA LEU A 241 12.26 -4.91 11.36
C LEU A 241 13.02 -3.71 10.76
N GLY A 242 14.33 -3.86 10.60
CA GLY A 242 15.21 -2.79 10.11
C GLY A 242 15.36 -1.64 11.11
N ALA A 243 15.61 -0.43 10.59
CA ALA A 243 15.77 0.75 11.44
C ALA A 243 14.50 1.02 12.27
N SER A 244 14.68 1.24 13.58
CA SER A 244 13.60 1.73 14.46
C SER A 244 13.53 3.25 14.45
N HIS A 245 12.39 3.82 14.84
CA HIS A 245 12.09 5.25 14.79
C HIS A 245 12.06 5.85 13.37
N GLN A 246 11.83 5.01 12.37
CA GLN A 246 11.67 5.48 10.99
C GLN A 246 10.27 6.05 10.77
N CYS A 247 10.02 7.25 11.30
CA CYS A 247 8.87 8.07 10.94
C CYS A 247 9.01 8.69 9.53
N GLY A 248 9.64 7.95 8.61
CA GLY A 248 9.68 8.24 7.18
C GLY A 248 8.43 7.70 6.51
N TRP A 249 8.58 6.77 5.57
CA TRP A 249 7.42 6.20 4.88
C TRP A 249 6.44 5.46 5.80
N THR A 250 6.88 4.94 6.94
CA THR A 250 5.98 4.26 7.89
C THR A 250 5.00 5.24 8.54
N GLY A 251 5.30 6.55 8.52
CA GLY A 251 4.36 7.61 8.90
C GLY A 251 3.11 7.67 8.02
N LEU A 252 3.11 7.08 6.81
CA LEU A 252 1.93 7.01 5.93
C LEU A 252 0.76 6.26 6.58
N ILE A 253 0.99 5.49 7.64
CA ILE A 253 -0.08 4.85 8.40
C ILE A 253 -1.09 5.86 8.95
N ALA A 254 -0.64 7.07 9.32
CA ALA A 254 -1.53 8.12 9.79
C ALA A 254 -2.56 8.52 8.72
N LYS A 255 -2.14 8.61 7.45
CA LYS A 255 -3.03 8.87 6.33
C LYS A 255 -4.02 7.73 6.11
N ILE A 256 -3.56 6.49 6.19
CA ILE A 256 -4.41 5.29 6.07
C ILE A 256 -5.49 5.27 7.16
N ILE A 257 -5.12 5.52 8.43
CA ILE A 257 -6.05 5.57 9.56
C ILE A 257 -7.07 6.70 9.35
N HIS A 258 -6.62 7.89 8.96
CA HIS A 258 -7.51 9.02 8.67
C HIS A 258 -8.52 8.68 7.57
N ASP A 259 -8.08 8.13 6.44
CA ASP A 259 -8.94 7.85 5.30
C ASP A 259 -9.97 6.75 5.59
N THR A 260 -9.55 5.67 6.25
CA THR A 260 -10.45 4.59 6.65
C THR A 260 -11.43 5.05 7.73
N GLY A 261 -11.00 5.91 8.65
CA GLY A 261 -11.86 6.55 9.65
C GLY A 261 -12.97 7.40 9.02
N ARG A 262 -12.65 8.17 7.97
CA ARG A 262 -13.66 8.98 7.24
C ARG A 262 -14.59 8.16 6.35
N SER A 263 -14.11 7.04 5.82
CA SER A 263 -14.88 6.19 4.91
C SER A 263 -15.87 5.30 5.64
N ARG A 264 -15.68 5.10 6.95
CA ARG A 264 -16.58 4.30 7.78
C ARG A 264 -17.93 5.01 7.97
N PRO A 265 -19.07 4.38 7.63
CA PRO A 265 -20.37 4.94 7.99
C PRO A 265 -20.45 5.06 9.51
N ARG A 266 -20.70 6.28 10.03
CA ARG A 266 -21.02 6.51 11.45
C ARG A 266 -22.25 5.65 11.80
N GLY A 267 -22.04 4.46 12.36
CA GLY A 267 -23.10 3.50 12.73
C GLY A 267 -22.89 2.03 12.36
N SER A 268 -21.85 1.66 11.60
CA SER A 268 -21.58 0.25 11.26
C SER A 268 -20.90 -0.51 12.41
N ARG A 269 -21.58 -1.51 12.99
CA ARG A 269 -21.03 -2.44 14.00
C ARG A 269 -19.70 -3.03 13.53
N ARG A 270 -18.77 -3.25 14.47
CA ARG A 270 -17.43 -3.83 14.23
C ARG A 270 -17.51 -5.00 13.23
N PRO A 271 -16.68 -5.02 12.18
CA PRO A 271 -16.51 -6.22 11.36
C PRO A 271 -16.04 -7.34 12.28
N SER A 272 -16.85 -8.40 12.39
CA SER A 272 -16.40 -9.66 12.99
C SER A 272 -15.36 -10.23 12.04
N VAL A 273 -14.08 -10.17 12.42
CA VAL A 273 -13.01 -10.91 11.75
C VAL A 273 -13.42 -12.39 11.74
N ARG A 274 -13.81 -12.92 10.57
CA ARG A 274 -14.14 -14.33 10.42
C ARG A 274 -12.82 -15.06 10.20
N ARG A 275 -12.29 -15.66 11.26
CA ARG A 275 -11.10 -16.53 11.23
C ARG A 275 -11.19 -17.53 10.07
N SER A 276 -10.09 -17.69 9.35
CA SER A 276 -9.83 -18.86 8.51
C SER A 276 -9.92 -20.14 9.37
N SER A 277 -10.54 -21.18 8.81
CA SER A 277 -11.09 -22.31 9.55
C SER A 277 -10.09 -23.39 10.00
N THR A 278 -8.81 -23.07 10.16
CA THR A 278 -7.78 -24.08 10.48
C THR A 278 -7.43 -24.22 11.96
N SER A 279 -7.96 -23.38 12.86
CA SER A 279 -7.70 -23.46 14.31
C SER A 279 -8.93 -23.85 15.11
N ARG A 280 -9.45 -25.06 14.89
CA ARG A 280 -10.41 -25.71 15.81
C ARG A 280 -9.81 -27.00 16.37
N SER A 281 -9.02 -26.88 17.43
CA SER A 281 -9.02 -27.87 18.50
C SER A 281 -8.31 -27.31 19.72
N ILE A 282 -8.90 -27.58 20.90
CA ILE A 282 -8.40 -27.36 22.27
C ILE A 282 -8.81 -26.02 22.88
N GLY A 283 -9.62 -26.11 23.96
CA GLY A 283 -9.77 -25.04 24.95
C GLY A 283 -11.21 -24.65 25.25
N ASN A 284 -11.91 -25.48 26.01
CA ASN A 284 -13.25 -25.24 26.54
C ASN A 284 -13.15 -24.43 27.85
N ARG A 285 -14.06 -23.46 28.05
CA ARG A 285 -14.55 -22.87 29.33
C ARG A 285 -13.64 -21.93 30.13
N SER A 286 -14.11 -20.70 30.38
CA SER A 286 -14.77 -20.31 31.66
C SER A 286 -15.26 -18.86 31.65
N ASP A 287 -16.30 -18.64 32.45
CA ASP A 287 -17.17 -17.47 32.58
C ASP A 287 -16.48 -16.17 33.06
N PHE A 288 -16.90 -15.02 32.51
CA PHE A 288 -16.90 -13.73 33.21
C PHE A 288 -18.00 -12.82 32.63
N GLU A 289 -19.24 -13.16 32.95
CA GLU A 289 -20.39 -12.28 32.85
C GLU A 289 -20.74 -11.83 34.27
N SER A 290 -20.24 -10.66 34.71
CA SER A 290 -20.86 -9.78 35.72
C SER A 290 -19.92 -8.64 36.13
N ALA A 291 -20.52 -7.47 36.40
CA ALA A 291 -19.93 -6.14 36.70
C ALA A 291 -19.60 -5.36 35.42
N PHE A 292 -20.33 -4.32 34.99
CA PHE A 292 -21.11 -3.29 35.69
C PHE A 292 -22.30 -2.93 34.75
N GLY A 293 -23.54 -2.75 35.21
CA GLY A 293 -23.97 -1.65 36.08
C GLY A 293 -24.66 -0.59 35.22
N ASP A 294 -25.99 -0.73 35.09
CA ASP A 294 -26.89 0.18 34.38
C ASP A 294 -26.87 1.58 35.02
N THR A 295 -26.43 2.59 34.27
CA THR A 295 -26.70 4.00 34.58
C THR A 295 -27.14 4.71 33.31
N THR A 296 -28.46 4.91 33.21
CA THR A 296 -29.10 5.91 32.37
C THR A 296 -28.61 7.31 32.76
N GLY A 297 -27.92 7.99 31.86
CA GLY A 297 -27.55 9.40 31.99
C GLY A 297 -27.44 10.02 30.61
N ALA A 298 -28.34 10.95 30.30
CA ALA A 298 -28.26 11.78 29.11
C ALA A 298 -27.10 12.77 29.28
N GLU A 299 -26.02 12.58 28.51
CA GLU A 299 -24.96 13.58 28.32
C GLU A 299 -24.88 14.01 26.85
N SER A 300 -24.42 15.23 26.69
CA SER A 300 -24.65 16.23 25.63
C SER A 300 -24.06 15.88 24.26
N VAL A 301 -24.90 15.93 23.22
CA VAL A 301 -24.52 15.88 21.79
C VAL A 301 -23.80 17.17 21.32
N VAL A 302 -23.57 18.14 22.20
CA VAL A 302 -23.06 19.47 21.84
C VAL A 302 -21.53 19.58 21.99
N ASP A 303 -20.90 18.75 22.83
CA ASP A 303 -19.46 18.86 23.12
C ASP A 303 -18.54 18.20 22.07
N ASP A 304 -19.08 17.30 21.24
CA ASP A 304 -18.30 16.61 20.20
C ASP A 304 -18.10 17.47 18.92
N GLU A 305 -19.02 18.39 18.60
CA GLU A 305 -18.84 19.30 17.46
C GLU A 305 -17.75 20.35 17.68
N GLU A 306 -17.54 20.82 18.93
CA GLU A 306 -16.44 21.74 19.24
C GLU A 306 -15.07 21.06 19.20
N LYS A 307 -14.99 19.77 19.59
CA LYS A 307 -13.76 18.98 19.50
C LYS A 307 -13.35 18.68 18.05
N ASP A 308 -14.29 18.29 17.19
CA ASP A 308 -14.01 18.01 15.77
C ASP A 308 -13.54 19.28 15.04
N ARG A 309 -14.14 20.45 15.35
CA ARG A 309 -13.67 21.76 14.81
C ARG A 309 -12.27 22.13 15.28
N GLY A 310 -11.95 21.90 16.56
CA GLY A 310 -10.62 22.20 17.10
C GLY A 310 -9.49 21.37 16.48
N VAL A 311 -9.78 20.12 16.09
CA VAL A 311 -8.82 19.24 15.39
C VAL A 311 -8.64 19.69 13.93
N ASP A 312 -9.73 20.02 13.23
CA ASP A 312 -9.68 20.53 11.85
C ASP A 312 -8.94 21.88 11.76
N ASP A 313 -9.13 22.77 12.74
CA ASP A 313 -8.42 24.06 12.82
C ASP A 313 -6.92 23.87 13.08
N HIS A 314 -6.54 22.91 13.93
CA HIS A 314 -5.14 22.60 14.21
C HIS A 314 -4.41 22.01 13.00
N VAL A 315 -5.07 21.09 12.27
CA VAL A 315 -4.51 20.50 11.04
C VAL A 315 -4.42 21.54 9.94
N SER A 316 -5.43 22.39 9.79
CA SER A 316 -5.43 23.49 8.80
C SER A 316 -4.31 24.49 9.07
N HIS A 317 -4.10 24.87 10.34
CA HIS A 317 -3.02 25.77 10.75
C HIS A 317 -1.63 25.11 10.56
N PHE A 318 -1.51 23.80 10.79
CA PHE A 318 -0.27 23.07 10.51
C PHE A 318 0.05 23.07 9.01
N VAL A 319 -0.93 22.73 8.16
CA VAL A 319 -0.79 22.72 6.71
C VAL A 319 -0.45 24.11 6.17
N GLU A 320 -1.13 25.16 6.64
CA GLU A 320 -0.84 26.55 6.29
C GLU A 320 0.60 26.93 6.66
N SER A 321 1.05 26.57 7.88
CA SER A 321 2.42 26.84 8.33
C SER A 321 3.49 26.12 7.49
N GLN A 322 3.22 24.90 7.02
CA GLN A 322 4.14 24.17 6.16
C GLN A 322 4.17 24.78 4.74
N LEU A 323 3.02 25.20 4.22
CA LEU A 323 2.93 25.88 2.92
C LEU A 323 3.61 27.26 2.95
N GLU A 324 3.51 28.01 4.05
CA GLU A 324 4.24 29.26 4.27
C GLU A 324 5.75 29.04 4.38
N ARG A 325 6.20 27.97 5.05
CA ARG A 325 7.62 27.58 5.11
C ARG A 325 8.19 27.23 3.74
N VAL A 326 7.42 26.56 2.89
CA VAL A 326 7.80 26.25 1.51
C VAL A 326 7.80 27.51 0.65
N ARG A 327 6.79 28.38 0.78
CA ARG A 327 6.71 29.67 0.04
C ARG A 327 7.81 30.65 0.41
N SER A 328 8.19 30.71 1.69
CA SER A 328 9.23 31.62 2.20
C SER A 328 10.66 31.17 1.86
N ARG A 329 10.84 30.02 1.19
CA ARG A 329 12.14 29.40 0.88
C ARG A 329 13.05 29.15 2.09
N LEU A 330 12.56 29.33 3.31
CA LEU A 330 13.34 29.13 4.55
C LEU A 330 13.80 27.68 4.73
N SER A 331 13.13 26.72 4.07
CA SER A 331 13.49 25.30 4.13
C SER A 331 14.48 24.84 3.06
N MET A 332 14.72 25.59 1.96
CA MET A 332 15.59 25.07 0.89
C MET A 332 17.08 25.23 1.22
N GLY A 333 17.46 26.21 2.03
CA GLY A 333 18.88 26.42 2.38
C GLY A 333 19.48 25.39 3.35
N ALA A 334 18.67 24.52 3.97
CA ALA A 334 19.15 23.50 4.91
C ALA A 334 19.40 22.12 4.25
N TYR A 335 19.02 21.95 2.98
CA TYR A 335 19.13 20.68 2.25
C TYR A 335 19.92 20.80 0.92
N GLU A 336 20.44 21.99 0.60
CA GLU A 336 21.24 22.19 -0.63
C GLU A 336 22.63 21.52 -0.55
N ASP A 337 23.19 21.30 0.65
CA ASP A 337 24.52 20.68 0.81
C ASP A 337 24.52 19.14 0.77
N GLU A 338 23.36 18.46 0.86
CA GLU A 338 23.30 16.99 0.88
C GLU A 338 23.24 16.33 -0.51
N PHE A 339 23.11 17.10 -1.60
CA PHE A 339 22.99 16.56 -2.96
C PHE A 339 24.04 17.06 -3.96
N GLU A 340 25.02 17.86 -3.55
CA GLU A 340 26.16 18.19 -4.41
C GLU A 340 27.26 17.13 -4.33
N THR A 341 27.23 16.16 -5.26
CA THR A 341 28.46 15.43 -5.62
C THR A 341 29.42 16.40 -6.29
N GLN A 342 30.42 16.90 -5.54
CA GLN A 342 31.56 17.59 -6.14
C GLN A 342 32.35 16.58 -6.97
N ALA A 343 32.21 16.67 -8.30
CA ALA A 343 33.06 15.96 -9.22
C ALA A 343 34.47 16.57 -9.16
N ASP A 344 35.41 15.83 -8.56
CA ASP A 344 36.84 16.15 -8.56
C ASP A 344 37.36 16.33 -9.99
N ARG A 345 37.44 17.58 -10.45
CA ARG A 345 38.23 17.96 -11.62
C ARG A 345 39.67 18.16 -11.18
N LYS A 346 40.48 17.09 -11.23
CA LYS A 346 41.93 17.23 -11.41
C LYS A 346 42.33 16.72 -12.81
N PRO A 347 43.01 17.55 -13.63
CA PRO A 347 43.57 17.11 -14.89
C PRO A 347 44.89 16.37 -14.63
N ASN A 348 44.97 15.09 -14.99
CA ASN A 348 46.26 14.41 -15.06
C ASN A 348 47.01 14.89 -16.30
N GLY A 349 48.00 15.76 -16.08
CA GLY A 349 49.10 16.01 -16.99
C GLY A 349 50.34 15.28 -16.51
N HIS A 350 50.79 14.30 -17.30
CA HIS A 350 52.16 13.93 -17.68
C HIS A 350 52.21 12.46 -18.13
#